data_AF-M5W1W8-F1
#
_entry.id   AF-M5W1W8-F1
#
_cell.length_a   1.000
_cell.length_b   1.000
_cell.length_c   1.000
_cell.angle_alpha   90.00
_cell.angle_beta   90.00
_cell.angle_gamma   90.00
#
_symmetry.space_group_name_H-M   'P 1'
#
loop_
_entity.id
_entity.type
_entity.pdbx_description
1 polymer ?
#
loop_
_entity_poly.entity_id
_entity_poly.type
_entity_poly.pdbx_seq_one_letter_code
_entity_poly.pdbx_strand_id
1 'polypeptide(L)'
;MALYISAKLTLNDFSQGVPTTGRSVAAKVVDECDSVKGCDLEHAGLPQCGNNVVDGFVGVWNTFGLNKDLGVVNVSWIIAE
;
A
#
# COMPACT_ATOMS: atom_id res chain seq x y z
N MET A 1 -11.48 -14.49 0.25
CA MET A 1 -12.67 -13.62 0.09
C MET A 1 -12.72 -12.66 1.28
N ALA A 2 -12.14 -11.47 1.13
CA ALA A 2 -12.15 -10.43 2.16
C ALA A 2 -13.44 -9.62 2.06
N LEU A 3 -14.49 -10.08 2.72
CA LEU A 3 -15.73 -9.30 2.83
C LEU A 3 -15.54 -8.22 3.91
N TYR A 4 -15.23 -7.01 3.45
CA TYR A 4 -15.33 -5.74 4.21
C TYR A 4 -14.31 -5.49 5.32
N ILE A 5 -13.02 -5.79 5.08
CA ILE A 5 -11.96 -5.28 5.95
C ILE A 5 -11.54 -3.90 5.45
N SER A 6 -11.68 -2.89 6.30
CA SER A 6 -11.09 -1.57 6.10
C SER A 6 -9.79 -1.48 6.91
N ALA A 7 -8.78 -0.83 6.36
CA ALA A 7 -7.53 -0.53 7.03
C ALA A 7 -7.30 0.98 7.04
N LYS A 8 -6.81 1.51 8.16
CA LYS A 8 -6.33 2.88 8.26
C LYS A 8 -4.82 2.88 8.08
N LEU A 9 -4.34 3.40 6.96
CA LEU A 9 -2.92 3.60 6.68
C LEU A 9 -2.49 4.96 7.22
N THR A 10 -1.27 5.05 7.74
CA THR A 10 -0.64 6.28 8.25
C THR A 10 0.78 6.37 7.72
N LEU A 11 1.14 7.52 7.15
CA LEU A 11 2.52 7.76 6.71
C LEU A 11 3.44 7.97 7.91
N ASN A 12 4.57 7.26 7.91
CA ASN A 12 5.54 7.32 9.00
C ASN A 12 6.56 8.45 8.78
N ASP A 13 6.98 8.64 7.53
CA ASP A 13 8.15 9.44 7.20
C ASP A 13 7.82 10.73 6.44
N PHE A 14 8.89 11.45 6.13
CA PHE A 14 8.94 12.60 5.24
C PHE A 14 9.03 12.12 3.79
N SER A 15 8.14 12.61 2.95
CA SER A 15 8.17 12.34 1.51
C SER A 15 8.27 13.67 0.77
N GLN A 16 9.12 13.71 -0.28
CA GLN A 16 9.17 14.85 -1.20
C GLN A 16 9.42 16.23 -0.56
N GLY A 17 10.25 16.34 0.49
CA GLY A 17 10.47 17.68 1.07
C GLY A 17 9.36 18.14 2.02
N VAL A 18 8.34 17.31 2.30
CA VAL A 18 7.17 17.70 3.10
C VAL A 18 7.00 16.76 4.31
N PRO A 19 6.78 17.31 5.53
CA PRO A 19 6.36 16.51 6.66
C PRO A 19 5.01 15.85 6.37
N THR A 20 5.03 14.54 6.15
CA THR A 20 3.83 13.74 5.87
C THR A 20 3.44 12.82 7.02
N THR A 21 4.26 12.77 8.08
CA THR A 21 3.98 12.00 9.29
C THR A 21 2.61 12.36 9.86
N GLY A 22 1.80 11.34 10.14
CA GLY A 22 0.48 11.50 10.75
C GLY A 22 -0.67 11.75 9.77
N ARG A 23 -0.41 11.90 8.45
CA ARG A 23 -1.48 11.80 7.46
C ARG A 23 -1.98 10.37 7.42
N SER A 24 -3.30 10.18 7.49
CA SER A 24 -3.93 8.87 7.44
C SER A 24 -5.06 8.81 6.41
N VAL A 25 -5.29 7.62 5.85
CA VAL A 25 -6.41 7.33 4.94
C VAL A 25 -7.01 5.98 5.29
N ALA A 26 -8.34 5.88 5.26
CA ALA A 26 -9.05 4.61 5.34
C ALA A 26 -9.19 4.03 3.92
N ALA A 27 -8.81 2.78 3.74
CA ALA A 27 -8.90 2.05 2.49
C ALA A 27 -9.49 0.66 2.71
N LYS A 28 -10.22 0.15 1.74
CA LYS A 28 -10.78 -1.22 1.79
C LYS A 28 -9.74 -2.21 1.26
N VAL A 29 -9.58 -3.34 1.94
CA VAL A 29 -8.80 -4.48 1.44
C VAL A 29 -9.67 -5.22 0.42
N VAL A 30 -9.17 -5.32 -0.82
CA VAL A 30 -9.93 -5.89 -1.95
C VAL A 30 -9.21 -7.04 -2.65
N ASP A 31 -7.91 -7.19 -2.42
CA ASP A 31 -7.08 -8.19 -3.10
C ASP A 31 -5.88 -8.60 -2.22
N GLU A 32 -5.14 -9.61 -2.68
CA GLU A 32 -3.90 -10.10 -2.10
C GLU A 32 -2.69 -9.70 -2.97
N CYS A 33 -1.61 -9.23 -2.33
CA CYS A 33 -0.30 -9.12 -2.96
C CYS A 33 0.48 -10.40 -2.65
N ASP A 34 0.54 -11.35 -3.59
CA ASP A 34 1.06 -12.71 -3.35
C ASP A 34 2.57 -12.70 -3.06
N SER A 35 2.96 -13.07 -1.84
CA SER A 35 4.36 -13.14 -1.41
C SER A 35 4.99 -14.54 -1.52
N VAL A 36 4.29 -15.49 -2.14
CA VAL A 36 4.72 -16.89 -2.32
C VAL A 36 4.98 -17.19 -3.81
N LYS A 37 4.10 -16.77 -4.70
CA LYS A 37 4.17 -17.04 -6.14
C LYS A 37 4.57 -15.80 -6.94
N GLY A 38 5.23 -16.04 -8.08
CA GLY A 38 5.83 -15.02 -8.93
C GLY A 38 6.92 -15.62 -9.82
N CYS A 39 7.51 -14.79 -10.67
CA CYS A 39 8.52 -15.16 -11.67
C CYS A 39 8.03 -16.24 -12.66
N ASP A 40 6.72 -16.28 -12.93
CA ASP A 40 6.08 -17.23 -13.84
C ASP A 40 5.14 -16.52 -14.82
N LEU A 41 4.58 -17.26 -15.78
CA LEU A 41 3.72 -16.70 -16.83
C LEU A 41 2.39 -16.15 -16.29
N GLU A 42 1.82 -16.80 -15.26
CA GLU A 42 0.55 -16.38 -14.65
C GLU A 42 0.70 -15.00 -14.01
N HIS A 43 1.86 -14.71 -13.42
CA HIS A 43 2.21 -13.44 -12.80
C HIS A 43 2.95 -12.50 -13.76
N ALA A 44 2.87 -12.71 -15.08
CA ALA A 44 3.53 -11.89 -16.11
C ALA A 44 5.06 -11.71 -15.91
N GLY A 45 5.71 -12.69 -15.28
CA GLY A 45 7.14 -12.66 -14.94
C GLY A 45 7.50 -11.71 -13.81
N LEU A 46 6.53 -11.08 -13.14
CA LEU A 46 6.78 -10.20 -11.99
C LEU A 46 7.22 -11.03 -10.77
N PRO A 47 8.16 -10.52 -9.96
CA PRO A 47 8.61 -11.21 -8.75
C PRO A 47 7.48 -11.32 -7.71
N GLN A 48 7.69 -12.19 -6.72
CA GLN A 48 6.83 -12.26 -5.54
C GLN A 48 6.75 -10.89 -4.86
N CYS A 49 5.60 -10.59 -4.28
CA CYS A 49 5.41 -9.43 -3.43
C CYS A 49 6.24 -9.52 -2.14
N GLY A 50 6.61 -8.38 -1.58
CA GLY A 50 7.20 -8.34 -0.24
C GLY A 50 6.17 -8.74 0.82
N ASN A 51 6.60 -9.45 1.86
CA ASN A 51 5.71 -9.96 2.92
C ASN A 51 5.15 -8.88 3.87
N ASN A 52 5.60 -7.64 3.73
CA ASN A 52 5.20 -6.48 4.53
C ASN A 52 4.72 -5.31 3.65
N VAL A 53 4.18 -5.61 2.46
CA VAL A 53 3.70 -4.63 1.49
C VAL A 53 2.20 -4.42 1.62
N VAL A 54 1.77 -3.15 1.57
CA VAL A 54 0.38 -2.77 1.30
C VAL A 54 0.35 -2.15 -0.09
N ASP A 55 -0.15 -2.89 -1.08
CA ASP A 55 -0.23 -2.40 -2.45
C ASP A 55 -1.45 -1.48 -2.61
N GLY A 56 -1.18 -0.19 -2.79
CA GLY A 56 -2.18 0.87 -2.70
C GLY A 56 -2.62 1.38 -4.06
N PHE A 57 -3.92 1.39 -4.31
CA PHE A 57 -4.51 2.06 -5.48
C PHE A 57 -4.11 3.55 -5.55
N VAL A 58 -4.04 4.13 -6.75
CA VAL A 58 -3.62 5.53 -6.99
C VAL A 58 -4.39 6.55 -6.13
N GLY A 59 -5.65 6.28 -5.77
CA GLY A 59 -6.43 7.11 -4.85
C GLY A 59 -5.84 7.23 -3.44
N VAL A 60 -5.19 6.19 -2.94
CA VAL A 60 -4.47 6.20 -1.64
C VAL A 60 -3.28 7.16 -1.73
N TRP A 61 -2.47 7.04 -2.79
CA TRP A 61 -1.33 7.92 -3.05
C TRP A 61 -1.76 9.39 -3.19
N ASN A 62 -2.80 9.65 -3.97
CA ASN A 62 -3.34 10.99 -4.18
C ASN A 62 -3.87 11.60 -2.87
N THR A 63 -4.53 10.82 -2.03
CA THR A 63 -5.05 11.29 -0.72
C THR A 63 -3.91 11.68 0.22
N PHE A 64 -2.80 10.95 0.16
CA PHE A 64 -1.60 11.32 0.89
C PHE A 64 -0.84 12.51 0.28
N GLY A 65 -1.14 12.88 -0.97
CA GLY A 65 -0.43 13.90 -1.73
C GLY A 65 0.96 13.44 -2.18
N LEU A 66 1.12 12.14 -2.45
CA LEU A 66 2.38 11.54 -2.84
C LEU A 66 2.51 11.43 -4.36
N ASN A 67 3.73 11.60 -4.87
CA ASN A 67 4.07 11.17 -6.22
C ASN A 67 4.33 9.65 -6.23
N LYS A 68 3.54 8.90 -7.01
CA LYS A 68 3.69 7.45 -7.19
C LYS A 68 5.06 7.03 -7.76
N ASP A 69 5.75 7.95 -8.44
CA ASP A 69 7.08 7.68 -9.01
C ASP A 69 8.17 7.56 -7.91
N LEU A 70 7.83 7.86 -6.65
CA LEU A 70 8.62 7.43 -5.49
C LEU A 70 8.76 5.91 -5.41
N GLY A 71 7.82 5.16 -5.96
CA GLY A 71 7.77 3.70 -5.92
C GLY A 71 7.28 3.16 -4.58
N VAL A 72 8.03 3.37 -3.50
CA VAL A 72 7.76 2.80 -2.17
C VAL A 72 7.93 3.86 -1.09
N VAL A 73 7.03 3.86 -0.11
CA VAL A 73 7.08 4.71 1.09
C VAL A 73 6.75 3.91 2.34
N ASN A 74 7.27 4.34 3.49
CA ASN A 74 6.99 3.67 4.76
C ASN A 74 5.65 4.12 5.34
N VAL A 75 4.81 3.12 5.65
CA VAL A 75 3.50 3.31 6.27
C VAL A 75 3.35 2.39 7.48
N SER A 76 2.54 2.82 8.44
CA SER A 76 1.93 1.95 9.45
C SER A 76 0.46 1.76 9.11
N TRP A 77 -0.14 0.64 9.48
CA TRP A 77 -1.57 0.44 9.30
C TRP A 77 -2.18 -0.34 10.45
N ILE A 78 -3.47 -0.09 10.66
CA ILE A 78 -4.32 -0.83 11.59
C ILE A 78 -5.62 -1.19 10.87
N ILE A 79 -6.33 -2.19 11.37
CA ILE A 79 -7.72 -2.41 10.94
C ILE A 79 -8.53 -1.18 11.37
N ALA A 80 -9.29 -0.62 10.44
CA ALA A 80 -10.21 0.48 10.72
C ALA A 80 -11.53 -0.10 11.24
N GLU A 81 -12.10 0.56 12.25
CA GLU A 81 -13.45 0.27 12.77
C GLU A 81 -14.54 0.73 11.80
#